data_AF-A0A2A5JJE0-F1
#
_entry.id   AF-A0A2A5JJE0-F1
#
_cell.length_a   1.000
_cell.length_b   1.000
_cell.length_c   1.000
_cell.angle_alpha   90.00
_cell.angle_beta   90.00
_cell.angle_gamma   90.00
#
_symmetry.space_group_name_H-M   'P 1'
#
loop_
_entity.id
_entity.type
_entity.pdbx_description
1 polymer ?
#
loop_
_entity_poly.entity_id
_entity_poly.type
_entity_poly.pdbx_seq_one_letter_code
_entity_poly.pdbx_strand_id
1 'polypeptide(L)'
;MFDSKQLEIIYWVILAFRDYYVPDECEETLMGIMQEAIDEYLEGFDIQGGRYRVADLKEALVCAYQSDIELWWRLNCGYFDAEPPLHETQAHGHEGVQFACVLFWIEYFGLGKEFLDREKLAEYSDKYHPEMLKLLVKCCVWDVLFPGETLPGYTVPTSADTSSFDYTA
;
A
#
# COMPACT_ATOMS: atom_id res chain seq x y z
N MET A 1 0.36 20.71 0.65
CA MET A 1 -0.44 20.56 -0.58
C MET A 1 0.42 19.83 -1.57
N PHE A 2 -0.02 18.65 -2.01
CA PHE A 2 0.70 17.84 -2.99
C PHE A 2 0.76 18.57 -4.33
N ASP A 3 1.93 18.61 -4.95
CA ASP A 3 2.02 19.00 -6.35
C ASP A 3 1.70 17.81 -7.28
N SER A 4 1.44 18.10 -8.56
CA SER A 4 1.06 17.08 -9.54
C SER A 4 2.14 16.02 -9.75
N LYS A 5 3.42 16.37 -9.61
CA LYS A 5 4.54 15.44 -9.77
C LYS A 5 4.59 14.48 -8.60
N GLN A 6 4.46 14.98 -7.37
CA GLN A 6 4.45 14.17 -6.16
C GLN A 6 3.27 13.19 -6.16
N LEU A 7 2.09 13.62 -6.61
CA LEU A 7 0.93 12.75 -6.73
C LEU A 7 1.14 11.67 -7.79
N GLU A 8 1.70 12.03 -8.95
CA GLU A 8 2.02 11.07 -10.02
C GLU A 8 3.01 10.00 -9.52
N ILE A 9 4.06 10.41 -8.80
CA ILE A 9 5.06 9.49 -8.22
C ILE A 9 4.40 8.51 -7.26
N ILE A 10 3.56 8.98 -6.33
CA ILE A 10 2.89 8.08 -5.37
C ILE A 10 1.94 7.15 -6.09
N TYR A 11 1.11 7.68 -7.00
CA TYR A 11 0.17 6.85 -7.74
C TYR A 11 0.91 5.74 -8.50
N TRP A 12 2.08 6.05 -9.07
CA TRP A 12 2.91 5.06 -9.74
C TRP A 12 3.42 3.95 -8.81
N VAL A 13 3.79 4.30 -7.57
CA VAL A 13 4.12 3.31 -6.53
C VAL A 13 2.91 2.45 -6.16
N ILE A 14 1.72 3.05 -6.04
CA ILE A 14 0.49 2.32 -5.71
C ILE A 14 0.11 1.34 -6.83
N LEU A 15 0.33 1.71 -8.09
CA LEU A 15 0.09 0.82 -9.22
C LEU A 15 0.93 -0.47 -9.18
N ALA A 16 2.10 -0.46 -8.55
CA ALA A 16 2.92 -1.66 -8.35
C ALA A 16 2.18 -2.78 -7.59
N PHE A 17 1.21 -2.41 -6.75
CA PHE A 17 0.43 -3.35 -5.96
C PHE A 17 -0.94 -3.67 -6.55
N ARG A 18 -1.34 -2.99 -7.63
CA ARG A 18 -2.69 -3.08 -8.20
C ARG A 18 -2.93 -4.42 -8.88
N ASP A 19 -1.96 -4.87 -9.66
CA ASP A 19 -2.02 -6.12 -10.42
C ASP A 19 -1.43 -7.30 -9.64
N TYR A 20 -1.34 -7.18 -8.30
CA TYR A 20 -0.76 -8.23 -7.46
C TYR A 20 -1.59 -9.52 -7.54
N TYR A 21 -0.92 -10.60 -7.94
CA TYR A 21 -1.50 -11.93 -8.06
C TYR A 21 -0.62 -12.92 -7.29
N VAL A 22 -1.25 -13.80 -6.51
CA VAL A 22 -0.56 -14.90 -5.83
C VAL A 22 -0.63 -16.13 -6.72
N PRO A 23 0.48 -16.64 -7.26
CA PRO A 23 0.48 -17.89 -8.02
C PRO A 23 0.11 -19.08 -7.12
N ASP A 24 -0.68 -20.00 -7.66
CA ASP A 24 -1.17 -21.19 -6.92
C ASP A 24 -0.03 -22.10 -6.39
N GLU A 25 1.18 -22.01 -6.97
CA GLU A 25 2.36 -22.84 -6.63
C GLU A 25 3.56 -22.00 -6.14
N CYS A 26 3.32 -20.90 -5.43
CA CYS A 26 4.42 -20.08 -4.89
C CYS A 26 4.95 -20.62 -3.54
N GLU A 27 6.26 -20.89 -3.46
CA GLU A 27 6.96 -21.24 -2.21
C GLU A 27 7.41 -19.99 -1.43
N GLU A 28 7.33 -18.81 -2.03
CA GLU A 28 7.70 -17.54 -1.39
C GLU A 28 6.56 -16.98 -0.53
N THR A 29 6.94 -16.23 0.51
CA THR A 29 6.00 -15.46 1.33
C THR A 29 5.38 -14.33 0.51
N LEU A 30 4.14 -13.93 0.79
CA LEU A 30 3.45 -12.86 0.03
C LEU A 30 4.24 -11.56 0.05
N MET A 31 4.89 -11.25 1.18
CA MET A 31 5.80 -10.13 1.33
C MET A 31 7.00 -10.19 0.38
N GLY A 32 7.54 -11.38 0.11
CA GLY A 32 8.64 -11.58 -0.84
C GLY A 32 8.20 -11.22 -2.26
N ILE A 33 7.08 -11.79 -2.71
CA ILE A 33 6.50 -11.51 -4.03
C ILE A 33 6.18 -10.01 -4.19
N MET A 34 5.63 -9.38 -3.15
CA MET A 34 5.31 -7.94 -3.18
C MET A 34 6.57 -7.06 -3.21
N GLN A 35 7.66 -7.48 -2.59
CA GLN A 35 8.94 -6.78 -2.65
C GLN A 35 9.58 -6.94 -4.04
N GLU A 36 9.51 -8.12 -4.65
CA GLU A 36 10.00 -8.32 -6.02
C GLU A 36 9.20 -7.53 -7.05
N ALA A 37 7.87 -7.46 -6.92
CA ALA A 37 7.03 -6.65 -7.81
C ALA A 37 7.41 -5.15 -7.78
N ILE A 38 7.91 -4.67 -6.64
CA ILE A 38 8.37 -3.28 -6.53
C ILE A 38 9.68 -3.09 -7.29
N ASP A 39 10.58 -4.06 -7.31
CA ASP A 39 11.85 -3.91 -8.04
C ASP A 39 11.62 -3.64 -9.53
N GLU A 40 10.63 -4.29 -10.15
CA GLU A 40 10.23 -4.04 -11.55
C GLU A 40 9.68 -2.61 -11.74
N TYR A 41 8.87 -2.12 -10.80
CA TYR A 41 8.36 -0.74 -10.84
C TYR A 41 9.43 0.28 -10.44
N LEU A 42 10.48 -0.10 -9.71
CA LEU A 42 11.58 0.80 -9.38
C LEU A 42 12.55 1.03 -10.54
N GLU A 43 12.47 0.24 -11.62
CA GLU A 43 13.23 0.47 -12.85
C GLU A 43 12.96 1.86 -13.47
N GLY A 44 11.77 2.44 -13.24
CA GLY A 44 11.47 3.79 -13.70
C GLY A 44 11.98 4.92 -12.81
N PHE A 45 12.81 4.62 -11.80
CA PHE A 45 13.59 5.61 -11.06
C PHE A 45 15.07 5.66 -11.51
N ASP A 46 15.80 6.68 -11.04
CA ASP A 46 17.21 6.93 -11.39
C ASP A 46 18.19 5.80 -11.02
N ILE A 47 17.77 4.82 -10.23
CA ILE A 47 18.52 3.57 -9.94
C ILE A 47 18.89 2.84 -11.25
N GLN A 48 18.06 2.94 -12.30
CA GLN A 48 18.30 2.33 -13.62
C GLN A 48 18.15 3.30 -14.81
N GLY A 49 18.17 4.62 -14.57
CA GLY A 49 18.05 5.64 -15.62
C GLY A 49 16.62 6.07 -15.97
N GLY A 50 15.69 5.90 -15.04
CA GLY A 50 14.26 6.16 -15.22
C GLY A 50 13.80 7.63 -15.16
N ARG A 51 12.47 7.82 -15.16
CA ARG A 51 11.75 9.10 -15.29
C ARG A 51 11.84 10.00 -14.05
N TYR A 52 12.01 9.43 -12.87
CA TYR A 52 12.07 10.16 -11.59
C TYR A 52 13.32 9.81 -10.80
N ARG A 53 13.71 10.65 -9.84
CA ARG A 53 14.83 10.34 -8.94
C ARG A 53 14.32 9.68 -7.66
N VAL A 54 15.09 8.78 -7.06
CA VAL A 54 14.79 8.22 -5.72
C VAL A 54 14.59 9.33 -4.67
N ALA A 55 15.33 10.44 -4.78
CA ALA A 55 15.14 11.60 -3.92
C ALA A 55 13.74 12.23 -4.07
N ASP A 56 13.20 12.28 -5.29
CA ASP A 56 11.85 12.80 -5.54
C ASP A 56 10.79 11.87 -4.94
N LEU A 57 11.00 10.56 -5.00
CA LEU A 57 10.15 9.56 -4.34
C LEU A 57 10.19 9.69 -2.82
N LYS A 58 11.38 9.87 -2.24
CA LYS A 58 11.54 10.08 -0.80
C LYS A 58 10.72 11.26 -0.32
N GLU A 59 10.85 12.40 -1.01
CA GLU A 59 10.09 13.62 -0.68
C GLU A 59 8.59 13.39 -0.81
N ALA A 60 8.14 12.74 -1.89
CA ALA A 60 6.72 12.43 -2.10
C ALA A 60 6.16 11.52 -0.98
N LEU A 61 6.88 10.46 -0.61
CA LEU A 61 6.48 9.56 0.48
C LEU A 61 6.41 10.31 1.81
N VAL A 62 7.43 11.10 2.18
CA VAL A 62 7.39 11.89 3.43
C VAL A 62 6.17 12.81 3.45
N CYS A 63 5.87 13.50 2.34
CA CYS A 63 4.67 14.32 2.23
C CYS A 63 3.37 13.50 2.38
N ALA A 64 3.33 12.26 1.86
CA ALA A 64 2.15 11.40 1.86
C ALA A 64 1.77 10.96 3.27
N TYR A 65 2.78 10.54 4.04
CA TYR A 65 2.57 10.06 5.42
C TYR A 65 2.24 11.19 6.40
N GLN A 66 2.57 12.44 6.04
CA GLN A 66 2.18 13.63 6.79
C GLN A 66 0.84 14.23 6.32
N SER A 67 0.26 13.70 5.24
CA SER A 67 -1.01 14.17 4.71
C SER A 67 -2.20 13.51 5.39
N ASP A 68 -3.38 14.08 5.12
CA ASP A 68 -4.65 13.59 5.60
C ASP A 68 -4.90 12.13 5.13
N ILE A 69 -5.64 11.37 5.93
CA ILE A 69 -6.06 10.02 5.61
C ILE A 69 -6.93 9.97 4.36
N GLU A 70 -7.62 11.06 4.01
CA GLU A 70 -8.39 11.18 2.76
C GLU A 70 -7.53 10.86 1.52
N LEU A 71 -6.28 11.31 1.47
CA LEU A 71 -5.38 11.01 0.36
C LEU A 71 -5.23 9.49 0.17
N TRP A 72 -5.06 8.76 1.26
CA TRP A 72 -4.83 7.33 1.23
C TRP A 72 -6.09 6.55 0.88
N TRP A 73 -7.26 7.04 1.28
CA TRP A 73 -8.53 6.54 0.77
C TRP A 73 -8.64 6.70 -0.75
N ARG A 74 -8.28 7.88 -1.29
CA ARG A 74 -8.31 8.13 -2.75
C ARG A 74 -7.35 7.23 -3.51
N LEU A 75 -6.17 6.95 -2.96
CA LEU A 75 -5.19 6.05 -3.58
C LEU A 75 -5.70 4.60 -3.68
N ASN A 76 -6.65 4.19 -2.83
CA ASN A 76 -7.28 2.88 -2.89
C ASN A 76 -8.51 2.82 -3.82
N CYS A 77 -9.08 3.97 -4.19
CA CYS A 77 -10.26 4.02 -5.05
C CYS A 77 -9.90 3.68 -6.51
N GLY A 78 -10.84 3.06 -7.24
CA GLY A 78 -10.66 2.79 -8.68
C GLY A 78 -10.52 4.07 -9.53
N TYR A 79 -10.97 5.21 -8.97
CA TYR A 79 -10.80 6.55 -9.51
C TYR A 79 -10.37 7.50 -8.40
N PHE A 80 -9.29 8.26 -8.63
CA PHE A 80 -8.77 9.21 -7.64
C PHE A 80 -9.78 10.31 -7.27
N ASP A 81 -10.59 10.72 -8.25
CA ASP A 81 -11.65 11.73 -8.12
C ASP A 81 -12.98 11.14 -7.63
N ALA A 82 -12.97 9.99 -6.95
CA ALA A 82 -14.17 9.44 -6.33
C ALA A 82 -14.80 10.45 -5.36
N GLU A 83 -16.13 10.50 -5.35
CA GLU A 83 -16.91 11.31 -4.43
C GLU A 83 -17.05 10.58 -3.09
N PRO A 84 -17.05 11.29 -1.94
CA PRO A 84 -17.28 10.68 -0.63
C PRO A 84 -18.64 9.96 -0.52
N PRO A 85 -18.79 8.97 0.39
CA PRO A 85 -17.77 8.50 1.33
C PRO A 85 -16.75 7.55 0.67
N LEU A 86 -15.47 7.93 0.72
CA LEU A 86 -14.40 7.22 -0.02
C LEU A 86 -14.20 5.77 0.45
N HIS A 87 -14.53 5.49 1.70
CA HIS A 87 -14.48 4.13 2.25
C HIS A 87 -15.56 3.20 1.67
N GLU A 88 -16.58 3.73 0.98
CA GLU A 88 -17.58 2.94 0.26
C GLU A 88 -17.27 2.83 -1.25
N THR A 89 -16.46 3.74 -1.79
CA THR A 89 -16.08 3.79 -3.22
C THR A 89 -14.79 3.03 -3.54
N GLN A 90 -14.48 2.00 -2.74
CA GLN A 90 -13.30 1.17 -2.89
C GLN A 90 -13.32 0.43 -4.24
N ALA A 91 -12.14 0.10 -4.78
CA ALA A 91 -12.07 -0.62 -6.05
C ALA A 91 -12.75 -2.00 -5.95
N HIS A 92 -13.78 -2.23 -6.76
CA HIS A 92 -14.46 -3.53 -6.81
C HIS A 92 -13.60 -4.59 -7.50
N GLY A 93 -13.69 -5.85 -7.05
CA GLY A 93 -13.31 -7.01 -7.86
C GLY A 93 -11.85 -7.08 -8.32
N HIS A 94 -10.90 -6.80 -7.42
CA HIS A 94 -9.44 -6.84 -7.69
C HIS A 94 -8.91 -5.66 -8.54
N GLU A 95 -9.71 -4.63 -8.80
CA GLU A 95 -9.27 -3.49 -9.59
C GLU A 95 -8.46 -2.43 -8.81
N GLY A 96 -8.18 -2.66 -7.53
CA GLY A 96 -7.39 -1.76 -6.69
C GLY A 96 -6.56 -2.50 -5.65
N VAL A 97 -5.78 -1.73 -4.88
CA VAL A 97 -4.71 -2.26 -4.03
C VAL A 97 -5.18 -2.89 -2.73
N GLN A 98 -6.47 -2.79 -2.40
CA GLN A 98 -7.06 -3.33 -1.18
C GLN A 98 -6.71 -4.80 -0.95
N PHE A 99 -6.79 -5.62 -2.00
CA PHE A 99 -6.51 -7.04 -1.89
C PHE A 99 -5.06 -7.30 -1.45
N ALA A 100 -4.09 -6.63 -2.09
CA ALA A 100 -2.69 -6.69 -1.72
C ALA A 100 -2.46 -6.18 -0.28
N CYS A 101 -3.13 -5.09 0.11
CA CYS A 101 -3.03 -4.53 1.46
C CYS A 101 -3.50 -5.52 2.52
N VAL A 102 -4.64 -6.18 2.30
CA VAL A 102 -5.22 -7.14 3.25
C VAL A 102 -4.34 -8.37 3.37
N LEU A 103 -3.88 -8.92 2.24
CA LEU A 103 -2.96 -10.06 2.23
C LEU A 103 -1.68 -9.74 2.99
N PHE A 104 -1.08 -8.58 2.72
CA PHE A 104 0.11 -8.12 3.43
C PHE A 104 -0.15 -7.96 4.93
N TRP A 105 -1.29 -7.37 5.31
CA TRP A 105 -1.65 -7.16 6.71
C TRP A 105 -1.75 -8.49 7.49
N ILE A 106 -2.43 -9.48 6.92
CA ILE A 106 -2.59 -10.82 7.50
C ILE A 106 -1.22 -11.49 7.68
N GLU A 107 -0.37 -11.42 6.66
CA GLU A 107 0.96 -12.00 6.71
C GLU A 107 1.86 -11.30 7.73
N TYR A 108 1.89 -9.96 7.71
CA TYR A 108 2.73 -9.13 8.58
C TYR A 108 2.49 -9.42 10.06
N PHE A 109 1.22 -9.55 10.45
CA PHE A 109 0.85 -9.85 11.84
C PHE A 109 0.88 -11.34 12.19
N GLY A 110 1.35 -12.20 11.28
CA GLY A 110 1.47 -13.62 11.53
C GLY A 110 0.13 -14.28 11.84
N LEU A 111 -0.97 -13.78 11.28
CA LEU A 111 -2.32 -14.31 11.48
C LEU A 111 -2.53 -15.68 10.80
N GLY A 112 -1.45 -16.33 10.37
CA GLY A 112 -1.41 -17.73 9.94
C GLY A 112 -1.65 -17.92 8.44
N LYS A 113 -1.96 -19.16 8.04
CA LYS A 113 -2.35 -19.51 6.65
C LYS A 113 -3.73 -18.93 6.25
N GLU A 114 -4.21 -17.91 6.95
CA GLU A 114 -5.52 -17.26 6.77
C GLU A 114 -5.66 -16.57 5.41
N PHE A 115 -4.59 -16.36 4.66
CA PHE A 115 -4.69 -15.98 3.24
C PHE A 115 -5.34 -17.07 2.37
N LEU A 116 -5.31 -18.34 2.79
CA LEU A 116 -6.04 -19.44 2.17
C LEU A 116 -7.49 -19.55 2.69
N ASP A 117 -7.81 -18.87 3.80
CA ASP A 117 -9.15 -18.81 4.35
C ASP A 117 -9.92 -17.64 3.72
N ARG A 118 -10.77 -17.98 2.75
CA ARG A 118 -11.58 -16.99 2.03
C ARG A 118 -12.52 -16.21 2.94
N GLU A 119 -12.98 -16.78 4.05
CA GLU A 119 -13.87 -16.09 4.99
C GLU A 119 -13.10 -15.03 5.77
N LYS A 120 -11.86 -15.35 6.19
CA LYS A 120 -10.96 -14.38 6.85
C LYS A 120 -10.53 -13.26 5.91
N LEU A 121 -10.19 -13.61 4.68
CA LEU A 121 -9.83 -12.64 3.65
C LEU A 121 -11.00 -11.67 3.36
N ALA A 122 -12.23 -12.18 3.28
CA ALA A 122 -13.42 -11.36 3.16
C ALA A 122 -13.63 -10.47 4.40
N GLU A 123 -13.47 -11.02 5.62
CA GLU A 123 -13.60 -10.26 6.87
C GLU A 123 -12.67 -9.05 6.92
N TYR A 124 -11.39 -9.24 6.60
CA TYR A 124 -10.41 -8.13 6.59
C TYR A 124 -10.60 -7.20 5.40
N SER A 125 -11.12 -7.69 4.26
CA SER A 125 -11.46 -6.84 3.12
C SER A 125 -12.59 -5.87 3.49
N ASP A 126 -13.66 -6.37 4.12
CA ASP A 126 -14.77 -5.53 4.60
C ASP A 126 -14.31 -4.51 5.66
N LYS A 127 -13.21 -4.82 6.38
CA LYS A 127 -12.59 -3.96 7.39
C LYS A 127 -11.36 -3.22 6.88
N TYR A 128 -11.20 -3.09 5.56
CA TYR A 128 -10.05 -2.40 5.00
C TYR A 128 -9.96 -0.97 5.54
N HIS A 129 -8.75 -0.58 5.94
CA HIS A 129 -8.44 0.77 6.38
C HIS A 129 -7.14 1.23 5.70
N PRO A 130 -6.97 2.53 5.37
CA PRO A 130 -5.78 3.05 4.73
C PRO A 130 -4.46 2.78 5.46
N GLU A 131 -4.54 2.48 6.75
CA GLU A 131 -3.39 2.04 7.54
C GLU A 131 -2.77 0.75 7.00
N MET A 132 -3.55 -0.14 6.39
CA MET A 132 -3.04 -1.33 5.71
C MET A 132 -2.18 -0.97 4.49
N LEU A 133 -2.62 0.01 3.69
CA LEU A 133 -1.88 0.49 2.53
C LEU A 133 -0.61 1.25 2.94
N LYS A 134 -0.70 2.07 3.99
CA LYS A 134 0.48 2.72 4.59
C LYS A 134 1.50 1.67 5.04
N LEU A 135 1.07 0.64 5.75
CA LEU A 135 1.99 -0.41 6.19
C LEU A 135 2.68 -1.12 5.01
N LEU A 136 1.92 -1.48 3.98
CA LEU A 136 2.43 -2.10 2.76
C LEU A 136 3.50 -1.21 2.08
N VAL A 137 3.18 0.06 1.83
CA VAL A 137 4.12 1.01 1.20
C VAL A 137 5.36 1.21 2.06
N LYS A 138 5.21 1.28 3.38
CA LYS A 138 6.35 1.40 4.29
C LYS A 138 7.27 0.18 4.15
N CYS A 139 6.75 -1.02 4.35
CA CYS A 139 7.57 -2.22 4.41
C CYS A 139 8.17 -2.60 3.05
N CYS A 140 7.43 -2.42 1.97
CA CYS A 140 7.88 -2.91 0.66
C CYS A 140 8.57 -1.81 -0.17
N VAL A 141 8.31 -0.52 0.07
CA VAL A 141 8.95 0.58 -0.69
C VAL A 141 9.97 1.31 0.15
N TRP A 142 9.56 1.88 1.29
CA TRP A 142 10.44 2.75 2.08
C TRP A 142 11.60 1.97 2.70
N ASP A 143 11.34 0.82 3.34
CA ASP A 143 12.38 0.05 4.01
C ASP A 143 13.39 -0.57 3.04
N VAL A 144 12.95 -0.87 1.82
CA VAL A 144 13.79 -1.41 0.75
C VAL A 144 14.71 -0.32 0.20
N LEU A 145 14.17 0.86 -0.11
CA LEU A 145 14.92 1.96 -0.71
C LEU A 145 15.78 2.76 0.28
N PHE A 146 15.32 2.87 1.52
CA PHE A 146 15.94 3.69 2.57
C PHE A 146 16.21 2.85 3.82
N PRO A 147 17.02 1.77 3.71
CA PRO A 147 17.20 0.82 4.80
C PRO A 147 17.81 1.49 6.04
N GLY A 148 17.14 1.31 7.18
CA GLY A 148 17.55 1.89 8.47
C GLY A 148 17.11 3.35 8.69
N GLU A 149 16.46 3.98 7.71
CA GLU A 149 15.91 5.32 7.87
C GLU A 149 14.52 5.30 8.53
N THR A 150 14.27 6.25 9.44
CA THR A 150 12.94 6.44 10.02
C THR A 150 12.04 7.22 9.07
N LEU A 151 10.82 6.73 8.83
CA LEU A 151 9.79 7.45 8.08
C LEU A 151 9.07 8.45 9.01
N PRO A 152 9.25 9.77 8.84
CA PRO A 152 8.68 10.76 9.75
C PRO A 152 7.15 10.79 9.68
N GLY A 153 6.49 10.91 10.84
CA GLY A 153 5.04 11.01 10.91
C GLY A 153 4.31 9.66 10.84
N TYR A 154 5.03 8.54 10.74
CA TYR A 154 4.45 7.21 10.73
C TYR A 154 4.87 6.38 11.94
N THR A 155 3.90 5.73 12.57
CA THR A 155 4.15 4.73 13.62
C THR A 155 3.57 3.42 13.14
N VAL A 156 4.43 2.41 13.01
CA VAL A 156 4.03 1.07 12.59
C VAL A 156 3.01 0.50 13.59
N PRO A 157 1.85 0.01 13.15
CA PRO A 157 0.87 -0.60 14.03
C PRO A 157 1.44 -1.84 14.74
N THR A 158 1.07 -2.02 16.00
CA THR A 158 1.58 -3.14 16.83
C THR A 158 0.64 -4.34 16.87
N SER A 159 -0.54 -4.25 16.27
CA SER A 159 -1.54 -5.32 16.24
C SER A 159 -2.40 -5.25 14.98
N ALA A 160 -2.94 -6.40 14.57
CA ALA A 160 -3.85 -6.50 13.44
C ALA A 160 -5.27 -5.97 13.70
N ASP A 161 -5.59 -5.57 14.93
CA ASP A 161 -6.92 -5.10 15.32
C ASP A 161 -7.27 -3.75 14.69
N THR A 162 -8.20 -3.77 13.74
CA THR A 162 -8.66 -2.59 13.00
C THR A 162 -9.81 -1.86 13.69
N SER A 163 -10.31 -2.36 14.83
CA SER A 163 -11.46 -1.77 15.53
C SER A 163 -11.18 -0.37 16.11
N SER A 164 -9.89 -0.06 16.28
CA SER A 164 -9.42 1.23 16.80
C SER A 164 -9.23 2.30 15.73
N PHE A 165 -9.36 1.94 14.44
CA PHE A 165 -9.19 2.88 13.35
C PHE A 165 -10.44 3.73 13.13
N ASP A 166 -10.23 5.03 12.91
CA ASP A 166 -11.29 5.98 12.60
C ASP A 166 -11.51 6.02 11.08
N TYR A 167 -12.67 5.53 10.64
CA TYR A 167 -13.08 5.50 9.24
C TYR A 167 -13.75 6.80 8.79
N THR A 168 -13.92 7.76 9.71
CA THR A 168 -14.64 9.03 9.51
C THR A 168 -13.75 10.27 9.55
N ALA A 169 -12.46 10.10 9.87
CA ALA A 169 -11.46 11.16 9.83
C ALA A 169 -11.11 11.55 8.39
#